data_AF-A0A0A1TP18-F1
#
_entry.id   AF-A0A0A1TP18-F1
#
_cell.length_a   1.000
_cell.length_b   1.000
_cell.length_c   1.000
_cell.angle_alpha   90.00
_cell.angle_beta   90.00
_cell.angle_gamma   90.00
#
_symmetry.space_group_name_H-M   'P 1'
#
loop_
_entity.id
_entity.type
_entity.pdbx_description
1 polymer ?
#
loop_
_entity_poly.entity_id
_entity_poly.type
_entity_poly.pdbx_seq_one_letter_code
_entity_poly.pdbx_strand_id
1 'polypeptide(L)'
;MHTANILILTTAIVAETCTALGINCRGSGLCLGNNGILGNAQNNLRAMDPNQRFTDGQHITCVRASSPTHPFLCIFYQNTGRSWTVSQTIDHVQNLIDHECFACGSDPTDPGNDVKHGQLTANMVVNARRGMDQVLQVRTVDTRDVTDEKA
;
A
#
# COMPACT_ATOMS: atom_id res chain seq x y z
N MET A 1 -74.17 1.40 -11.83
CA MET A 1 -73.04 0.46 -11.77
C MET A 1 -71.80 1.23 -12.22
N HIS A 2 -70.89 1.59 -11.31
CA HIS A 2 -69.65 2.28 -11.67
C HIS A 2 -68.48 1.34 -11.30
N THR A 3 -67.77 0.85 -12.31
CA THR A 3 -66.55 0.06 -12.15
C THR A 3 -65.36 1.01 -11.94
N ALA A 4 -64.70 0.89 -10.80
CA ALA A 4 -63.48 1.64 -10.49
C ALA A 4 -62.27 0.94 -11.12
N ASN A 5 -61.58 1.61 -12.04
CA ASN A 5 -60.32 1.15 -12.62
C ASN A 5 -59.19 1.34 -11.60
N ILE A 6 -58.66 0.24 -11.08
CA ILE A 6 -57.48 0.22 -10.21
C ILE A 6 -56.24 0.19 -11.11
N LEU A 7 -55.51 1.31 -11.14
CA LEU A 7 -54.21 1.41 -11.81
C LEU A 7 -53.14 0.85 -10.86
N ILE A 8 -52.56 -0.30 -11.19
CA ILE A 8 -51.46 -0.90 -10.41
C ILE A 8 -50.15 -0.26 -10.89
N LEU A 9 -49.55 0.62 -10.09
CA LEU A 9 -48.20 1.14 -10.31
C LEU A 9 -47.18 0.09 -9.84
N THR A 10 -46.50 -0.57 -10.76
CA THR A 10 -45.35 -1.42 -10.47
C THR A 10 -44.11 -0.55 -10.27
N THR A 11 -43.70 -0.34 -9.02
CA THR A 11 -42.40 0.27 -8.70
C THR A 11 -41.28 -0.72 -8.99
N ALA A 12 -40.50 -0.48 -10.04
CA ALA A 12 -39.25 -1.19 -10.27
C ALA A 12 -38.23 -0.75 -9.23
N ILE A 13 -37.83 -1.65 -8.34
CA ILE A 13 -36.76 -1.43 -7.37
C ILE A 13 -35.44 -1.53 -8.15
N VAL A 14 -34.77 -0.40 -8.35
CA VAL A 14 -33.41 -0.38 -8.90
C VAL A 14 -32.47 -0.74 -7.75
N ALA A 15 -31.96 -1.97 -7.72
CA ALA A 15 -30.93 -2.37 -6.78
C ALA A 15 -29.59 -1.76 -7.23
N GLU A 16 -29.06 -0.82 -6.46
CA GLU A 16 -27.71 -0.29 -6.65
C GLU A 16 -26.69 -1.39 -6.34
N THR A 17 -26.12 -2.01 -7.37
CA THR A 17 -24.98 -2.89 -7.19
C THR A 17 -23.75 -2.04 -6.92
N CYS A 18 -23.36 -1.91 -5.66
CA CYS A 18 -22.06 -1.31 -5.32
C CYS A 18 -20.98 -2.23 -5.91
N THR A 19 -20.33 -1.81 -7.00
CA THR A 19 -19.20 -2.55 -7.54
C THR A 19 -18.08 -2.51 -6.52
N ALA A 20 -17.82 -3.66 -5.90
CA ALA A 20 -16.66 -3.86 -5.05
C ALA A 20 -15.40 -3.49 -5.84
N LEU A 21 -14.61 -2.53 -5.33
CA LEU A 21 -13.35 -2.18 -5.96
C LEU A 21 -12.30 -3.16 -5.46
N GLY A 22 -11.91 -4.09 -6.32
CA GLY A 22 -10.88 -5.07 -6.03
C GLY A 22 -9.46 -4.54 -6.07
N ILE A 23 -8.52 -5.47 -6.24
CA ILE A 23 -7.13 -5.14 -6.53
C ILE A 23 -7.04 -4.14 -7.70
N ASN A 24 -6.20 -3.12 -7.55
CA ASN A 24 -6.10 -2.05 -8.53
C ASN A 24 -4.78 -1.29 -8.41
N CYS A 25 -4.40 -0.58 -9.48
CA CYS A 25 -3.18 0.23 -9.52
C CYS A 25 -3.45 1.74 -9.34
N ARG A 26 -4.51 2.11 -8.60
CA ARG A 26 -4.81 3.52 -8.33
C ARG A 26 -3.87 4.06 -7.26
N GLY A 27 -3.52 5.34 -7.39
CA GLY A 27 -2.65 6.04 -6.46
C GLY A 27 -2.62 7.53 -6.75
N SER A 28 -1.74 8.25 -6.07
CA SER A 28 -1.50 9.66 -6.36
C SER A 28 -0.92 9.88 -7.77
N GLY A 29 -1.06 11.09 -8.31
CA GLY A 29 -0.44 11.44 -9.60
C GLY A 29 1.10 11.32 -9.61
N LEU A 30 1.73 11.27 -8.44
CA LEU A 30 3.17 11.05 -8.29
C LEU A 30 3.61 9.61 -8.60
N CYS A 31 2.67 8.67 -8.74
CA CYS A 31 2.98 7.28 -9.09
C CYS A 31 3.50 7.15 -10.53
N LEU A 32 3.18 8.11 -11.40
CA LEU A 32 3.61 8.09 -12.80
C LEU A 32 5.14 8.19 -12.92
N GLY A 33 5.72 7.34 -13.77
CA GLY A 33 7.16 7.34 -14.07
C GLY A 33 8.05 6.67 -13.02
N ASN A 34 7.48 6.09 -11.96
CA ASN A 34 8.23 5.40 -10.90
C ASN A 34 8.21 3.88 -11.05
N ASN A 35 8.36 3.37 -12.27
CA ASN A 35 8.26 1.94 -12.55
C ASN A 35 9.33 1.13 -11.81
N GLY A 36 8.93 0.00 -11.23
CA GLY A 36 9.82 -0.94 -10.53
C GLY A 36 10.07 -0.60 -9.06
N ILE A 37 9.62 0.55 -8.58
CA ILE A 37 9.81 0.94 -7.17
C ILE A 37 9.04 0.02 -6.20
N LEU A 38 7.95 -0.60 -6.66
CA LEU A 38 7.22 -1.59 -5.87
C LEU A 38 8.05 -2.86 -5.62
N GLY A 39 8.86 -3.29 -6.62
CA GLY A 39 9.79 -4.40 -6.45
C GLY A 39 10.89 -4.11 -5.43
N ASN A 40 11.39 -2.86 -5.38
CA ASN A 40 12.32 -2.43 -4.34
C ASN A 40 11.68 -2.47 -2.94
N ALA A 41 10.41 -2.07 -2.82
CA ALA A 41 9.68 -2.16 -1.56
C ALA A 41 9.54 -3.62 -1.12
N GLN A 42 9.26 -4.53 -2.06
CA GLN A 42 9.19 -5.95 -1.78
C GLN A 42 10.53 -6.52 -1.29
N ASN A 43 11.65 -6.11 -1.91
CA ASN A 43 12.98 -6.52 -1.47
C ASN A 43 13.28 -6.05 -0.04
N ASN A 44 12.90 -4.81 0.31
CA ASN A 44 13.04 -4.31 1.68
C ASN A 44 12.21 -5.15 2.67
N LEU A 45 10.97 -5.52 2.31
CA LEU A 45 10.13 -6.39 3.15
C LEU A 45 10.76 -7.77 3.36
N ARG A 46 11.34 -8.37 2.32
CA ARG A 46 12.03 -9.67 2.40
C ARG A 46 13.26 -9.66 3.30
N ALA A 47 13.80 -8.48 3.62
CA ALA A 47 14.92 -8.32 4.54
C ALA A 47 14.48 -8.09 6.01
N MET A 48 13.18 -7.92 6.28
CA MET A 48 12.64 -7.72 7.63
C MET A 48 12.37 -9.06 8.35
N ASP A 49 12.16 -9.02 9.67
CA ASP A 49 11.67 -10.17 10.43
C ASP A 49 10.27 -10.56 9.92
N PRO A 50 10.06 -11.79 9.40
CA PRO A 50 8.78 -12.21 8.83
C PRO A 50 7.61 -12.18 9.83
N ASN A 51 7.89 -12.20 11.14
CA ASN A 51 6.88 -12.18 12.20
C ASN A 51 6.58 -10.79 12.75
N GLN A 52 7.38 -9.77 12.40
CA GLN A 52 7.11 -8.38 12.79
C GLN A 52 5.72 -7.96 12.30
N ARG A 53 4.97 -7.25 13.15
CA ARG A 53 3.57 -6.92 12.90
C ARG A 53 3.34 -5.43 12.74
N PHE A 54 2.42 -5.08 11.86
CA PHE A 54 2.01 -3.69 11.61
C PHE A 54 0.49 -3.57 11.60
N THR A 55 -0.02 -2.42 12.06
CA THR A 55 -1.44 -2.06 12.07
C THR A 55 -1.73 -0.94 11.06
N ASP A 56 -3.00 -0.60 10.91
CA ASP A 56 -3.46 0.47 10.04
C ASP A 56 -2.69 1.80 10.26
N GLY A 57 -2.36 2.46 9.15
CA GLY A 57 -1.68 3.76 9.10
C GLY A 57 -0.16 3.73 9.34
N GLN A 58 0.42 2.60 9.74
CA GLN A 58 1.88 2.48 9.87
C GLN A 58 2.53 2.30 8.50
N HIS A 59 3.54 3.13 8.20
CA HIS A 59 4.38 2.94 7.02
C HIS A 59 5.39 1.82 7.29
N ILE A 60 5.17 0.66 6.67
CA ILE A 60 5.94 -0.57 6.90
C ILE A 60 7.34 -0.44 6.30
N THR A 61 7.39 -0.08 5.01
CA THR A 61 8.61 0.24 4.27
C THR A 61 8.34 1.41 3.36
N CYS A 62 9.34 2.27 3.17
CA CYS A 62 9.27 3.40 2.27
C CYS A 62 10.50 3.41 1.35
N VAL A 63 10.28 3.44 0.04
CA VAL A 63 11.36 3.51 -0.95
C VAL A 63 11.35 4.88 -1.60
N ARG A 64 12.50 5.54 -1.58
CA ARG A 64 12.67 6.84 -2.24
C ARG A 64 12.57 6.70 -3.75
N ALA A 65 11.73 7.51 -4.38
CA ALA A 65 11.65 7.65 -5.82
C ALA A 65 12.75 8.57 -6.38
N SER A 66 13.20 8.24 -7.58
CA SER A 66 14.16 9.01 -8.36
C SER A 66 13.44 10.11 -9.14
N SER A 67 12.88 11.11 -8.45
CA SER A 67 12.27 12.29 -9.06
C SER A 67 12.72 13.58 -8.36
N PRO A 68 12.57 14.77 -8.97
CA PRO A 68 13.07 16.03 -8.40
C PRO A 68 12.53 16.33 -6.99
N THR A 69 11.28 15.92 -6.72
CA THR A 69 10.62 16.11 -5.42
C THR A 69 10.93 15.00 -4.42
N HIS A 70 11.65 13.95 -4.85
CA HIS A 70 12.06 12.79 -4.06
C HIS A 70 10.97 12.24 -3.13
N PRO A 71 9.75 11.95 -3.63
CA PRO A 71 8.71 11.33 -2.82
C PRO A 71 9.12 9.90 -2.43
N PHE A 72 8.41 9.32 -1.49
CA PHE A 72 8.61 7.94 -1.08
C PHE A 72 7.38 7.13 -1.46
N LEU A 73 7.58 5.98 -2.11
CA LEU A 73 6.54 4.95 -2.13
C LEU A 73 6.52 4.29 -0.76
N CYS A 74 5.41 4.36 -0.03
CA CYS A 74 5.26 3.66 1.24
C CYS A 74 4.21 2.57 1.15
N ILE A 75 4.47 1.45 1.82
CA ILE A 75 3.54 0.34 2.01
C ILE A 75 2.88 0.49 3.38
N PHE A 76 1.56 0.42 3.44
CA PHE A 76 0.81 0.52 4.69
C PHE A 76 -0.55 -0.15 4.57
N TYR A 77 -1.10 -0.58 5.71
CA TYR A 77 -2.48 -1.06 5.80
C TYR A 77 -3.44 0.08 6.13
N GLN A 78 -4.69 -0.09 5.72
CA GLN A 78 -5.78 0.80 6.12
C GLN A 78 -7.12 0.06 6.12
N ASN A 79 -7.99 0.48 7.05
CA ASN A 79 -9.34 -0.05 7.22
C ASN A 79 -9.40 -1.56 7.50
N THR A 80 -8.32 -2.17 8.01
CA THR A 80 -8.29 -3.62 8.27
C THR A 80 -8.73 -3.96 9.70
N GLY A 81 -8.58 -3.02 10.64
CA GLY A 81 -8.92 -3.22 12.05
C GLY A 81 -8.09 -4.30 12.76
N ARG A 82 -7.01 -4.80 12.12
CA ARG A 82 -6.14 -5.86 12.65
C ARG A 82 -4.67 -5.59 12.35
N SER A 83 -3.81 -6.46 12.86
CA SER A 83 -2.38 -6.42 12.57
C SER A 83 -1.99 -7.51 11.58
N TRP A 84 -0.90 -7.27 10.85
CA TRP A 84 -0.41 -8.13 9.77
C TRP A 84 1.06 -8.39 9.92
N THR A 85 1.50 -9.62 9.65
CA THR A 85 2.93 -9.94 9.63
C THR A 85 3.60 -9.40 8.37
N VAL A 86 4.92 -9.21 8.42
CA VAL A 86 5.73 -8.95 7.23
C VAL A 86 5.53 -10.02 6.17
N SER A 87 5.44 -11.30 6.57
CA SER A 87 5.20 -12.39 5.60
C SER A 87 3.89 -12.18 4.82
N GLN A 88 2.80 -11.84 5.50
CA GLN A 88 1.52 -11.54 4.84
C GLN A 88 1.61 -10.27 3.99
N THR A 89 2.39 -9.28 4.43
CA THR A 89 2.64 -8.04 3.69
C THR A 89 3.34 -8.34 2.36
N ILE A 90 4.31 -9.25 2.34
CA ILE A 90 5.01 -9.67 1.11
C ILE A 90 4.03 -10.29 0.11
N ASP A 91 3.09 -11.11 0.57
CA ASP A 91 2.09 -11.75 -0.29
C ASP A 91 1.17 -10.71 -0.94
N HIS A 92 0.67 -9.74 -0.16
CA HIS A 92 -0.15 -8.65 -0.70
C HIS A 92 0.62 -7.75 -1.68
N VAL A 93 1.90 -7.46 -1.42
CA VAL A 93 2.74 -6.73 -2.38
C VAL A 93 3.00 -7.55 -3.64
N GLN A 94 3.14 -8.88 -3.52
CA GLN A 94 3.26 -9.76 -4.68
C GLN A 94 1.99 -9.72 -5.52
N ASN A 95 0.80 -9.74 -4.92
CA ASN A 95 -0.46 -9.63 -5.65
C ASN A 95 -0.51 -8.35 -6.49
N LEU A 96 -0.05 -7.21 -5.95
CA LEU A 96 0.05 -5.95 -6.70
C LEU A 96 0.99 -6.05 -7.90
N ILE A 97 2.15 -6.70 -7.73
CA ILE A 97 3.14 -6.92 -8.79
C ILE A 97 2.56 -7.84 -9.87
N ASP A 98 1.89 -8.93 -9.47
CA ASP A 98 1.25 -9.89 -10.37
C ASP A 98 0.06 -9.28 -11.10
N HIS A 99 -0.57 -8.25 -10.51
CA HIS A 99 -1.59 -7.40 -11.12
C HIS A 99 -0.98 -6.24 -11.95
N GLU A 100 0.31 -6.32 -12.27
CA GLU A 100 1.04 -5.37 -13.12
C GLU A 100 1.05 -3.92 -12.59
N CYS A 101 0.90 -3.73 -11.28
CA CYS A 101 1.06 -2.42 -10.67
C CYS A 101 2.55 -2.10 -10.52
N PHE A 102 3.06 -1.18 -11.34
CA PHE A 102 4.50 -0.89 -11.38
C PHE A 102 5.01 0.06 -10.27
N ALA A 103 4.10 0.77 -9.60
CA ALA A 103 4.45 1.73 -8.54
C ALA A 103 3.43 1.74 -7.40
N CYS A 104 2.18 2.07 -7.71
CA CYS A 104 1.12 2.23 -6.70
C CYS A 104 -0.04 1.28 -6.95
N GLY A 105 -0.77 0.99 -5.89
CA GLY A 105 -1.96 0.17 -5.95
C GLY A 105 -2.49 -0.18 -4.57
N SER A 106 -3.62 -0.85 -4.57
CA SER A 106 -4.23 -1.43 -3.38
C SER A 106 -4.66 -2.86 -3.62
N ASP A 107 -4.43 -3.72 -2.64
CA ASP A 107 -4.84 -5.12 -2.62
C ASP A 107 -5.78 -5.35 -1.43
N PRO A 108 -7.03 -5.82 -1.65
CA PRO A 108 -7.96 -6.14 -0.58
C PRO A 108 -7.38 -7.18 0.38
N THR A 109 -7.59 -6.98 1.67
CA THR A 109 -7.10 -7.91 2.69
C THR A 109 -8.11 -8.97 3.11
N ASP A 110 -9.38 -8.77 2.75
CA ASP A 110 -10.48 -9.65 3.12
C ASP A 110 -11.16 -10.27 1.88
N PRO A 111 -11.78 -11.45 2.04
CA PRO A 111 -12.60 -12.04 1.00
C PRO A 111 -13.71 -11.09 0.52
N GLY A 112 -14.09 -11.19 -0.74
CA GLY A 112 -15.10 -10.31 -1.35
C GLY A 112 -14.52 -9.22 -2.25
N ASN A 113 -13.18 -9.11 -2.32
CA ASN A 113 -12.46 -8.27 -3.27
C ASN A 113 -12.94 -6.79 -3.24
N ASP A 114 -13.14 -6.25 -2.04
CA ASP A 114 -13.51 -4.85 -1.85
C ASP A 114 -12.53 -4.18 -0.89
N VAL A 115 -11.73 -3.27 -1.41
CA VAL A 115 -10.76 -2.51 -0.64
C VAL A 115 -11.39 -1.63 0.46
N LYS A 116 -12.70 -1.33 0.39
CA LYS A 116 -13.39 -0.56 1.43
C LYS A 116 -13.40 -1.28 2.79
N HIS A 117 -13.31 -2.60 2.80
CA HIS A 117 -13.33 -3.42 4.01
C HIS A 117 -11.93 -3.74 4.57
N GLY A 118 -10.87 -3.26 3.91
CA GLY A 118 -9.49 -3.48 4.31
C GLY A 118 -8.59 -3.64 3.11
N GLN A 119 -7.46 -2.92 3.10
CA GLN A 119 -6.48 -3.02 2.02
C GLN A 119 -5.05 -2.83 2.52
N LEU A 120 -4.12 -3.50 1.83
CA LEU A 120 -2.74 -3.06 1.74
C LEU A 120 -2.66 -2.01 0.62
N THR A 121 -1.99 -0.89 0.88
CA THR A 121 -1.81 0.20 -0.08
C THR A 121 -0.33 0.51 -0.28
N ALA A 122 0.05 0.64 -1.55
CA ALA A 122 1.30 1.23 -1.99
C ALA A 122 1.00 2.60 -2.61
N ASN A 123 1.47 3.69 -2.00
CA ASN A 123 1.24 5.04 -2.54
C ASN A 123 2.41 5.99 -2.25
N MET A 124 2.54 7.03 -3.09
CA MET A 124 3.59 8.05 -2.93
C MET A 124 3.22 9.07 -1.86
N VAL A 125 4.19 9.39 -1.01
CA VAL A 125 4.11 10.43 0.03
C VAL A 125 5.29 11.39 -0.07
N VAL A 126 5.04 12.69 0.06
CA VAL A 126 6.07 13.75 -0.03
C VAL A 126 6.69 14.10 1.33
N ASN A 127 6.10 13.63 2.43
CA ASN A 127 6.55 13.86 3.80
C ASN A 127 6.52 12.56 4.62
N ALA A 128 7.08 11.46 4.10
CA ALA A 128 7.34 10.31 4.96
C ALA A 128 8.20 10.81 6.13
N ARG A 129 7.67 10.75 7.37
CA ARG A 129 8.45 11.13 8.55
C ARG A 129 9.74 10.31 8.50
N ARG A 130 10.88 10.99 8.42
CA ARG A 130 12.22 10.38 8.50
C ARG A 130 12.32 9.70 9.86
N GLY A 131 11.93 8.43 9.95
CA GLY A 131 11.78 7.76 11.24
C GLY A 131 11.49 6.26 11.21
N MET A 132 11.37 5.64 10.03
CA MET A 132 11.31 4.16 9.90
C MET A 132 12.28 3.64 8.83
N ASP A 133 13.34 4.39 8.53
CA ASP A 133 14.38 4.06 7.52
C ASP A 133 15.78 3.87 8.15
N GLN A 134 15.86 3.61 9.45
CA GLN A 134 17.15 3.48 10.15
C GLN A 134 17.70 2.04 10.19
N VAL A 135 17.04 1.05 9.61
CA VAL A 135 17.58 -0.32 9.60
C VAL A 135 18.55 -0.57 8.42
N LEU A 136 18.56 0.28 7.38
CA LEU A 136 19.42 0.10 6.20
C LEU A 136 20.46 1.21 5.95
N GLN A 137 20.76 2.07 6.95
CA GLN A 137 21.86 3.04 6.85
C GLN A 137 22.99 2.86 7.88
N VAL A 138 23.06 1.71 8.58
CA VAL A 138 24.16 1.40 9.52
C VAL A 138 25.42 0.84 8.82
N ARG A 139 25.60 1.05 7.50
CA ARG A 139 26.75 0.45 6.76
C ARG A 139 27.65 1.38 5.96
N THR A 140 27.59 2.70 6.09
CA THR A 140 28.52 3.59 5.34
C THR A 140 28.97 4.87 6.04
N VAL A 141 28.98 4.93 7.37
CA VAL A 141 29.69 5.99 8.10
C VAL A 141 30.49 5.39 9.23
N ASP A 142 31.67 4.85 8.93
CA ASP A 142 32.86 5.05 9.78
C ASP A 142 34.15 4.55 9.09
N THR A 143 34.85 5.43 8.36
CA THR A 143 36.30 5.31 8.08
C THR A 143 36.96 6.69 8.02
N ARG A 144 36.50 7.61 8.88
CA ARG A 144 37.18 8.90 9.06
C ARG A 144 37.35 9.23 10.54
N ASP A 145 37.97 8.33 11.29
CA ASP A 145 38.72 8.69 12.50
C ASP A 145 39.72 7.59 12.88
N VAL A 146 40.91 7.60 12.25
CA VAL A 146 42.11 7.07 12.89
C VAL A 146 43.07 8.25 12.95
N THR A 147 42.88 9.04 13.98
CA THR A 147 43.83 10.03 14.46
C THR A 147 45.14 9.35 14.84
N ASP A 148 46.23 10.05 14.51
CA ASP A 148 47.53 9.94 15.17
C ASP A 148 47.40 9.64 16.66
N GLU A 149 48.00 8.53 17.13
CA GLU A 149 48.78 8.49 18.38
C GLU A 149 49.58 7.16 18.51
N LYS A 150 50.92 7.29 18.46
CA LYS A 150 52.02 6.38 18.91
C LYS A 150 52.51 5.24 18.01
N ALA A 151 53.66 5.48 17.36
CA ALA A 151 54.96 4.90 17.74
C ALA A 151 56.10 5.79 17.21
#